data_AF-A0A962RZH4-F1
#
_entry.id   AF-A0A962RZH4-F1
#
_cell.length_a   1.000
_cell.length_b   1.000
_cell.length_c   1.000
_cell.angle_alpha   90.00
_cell.angle_beta   90.00
_cell.angle_gamma   90.00
#
_symmetry.space_group_name_H-M   'P 1'
#
loop_
_entity.id
_entity.type
_entity.pdbx_description
1 polymer ?
#
loop_
_entity_poly.entity_id
_entity_poly.type
_entity_poly.pdbx_seq_one_letter_code
_entity_poly.pdbx_strand_id
1 'polypeptide(L)'
;MNDPIDRLIVHLESAPAGSPELSRDILMALGWRWECIGCPGGGMWKDSRQTFHCGPLPAVSERTEAARALIPENIFIAVHEETQDRWEVQLHTHPLKNLSDYNDPFITTVARTLPLALCAAAIRLHSFFGEFGTPGTELGESQ
;
A
#
# COMPACT_ATOMS: atom_id res chain seq x y z
N MET A 1 2.66 -7.24 20.38
CA MET A 1 3.90 -6.76 19.71
C MET A 1 3.42 -5.75 18.69
N ASN A 2 3.85 -4.48 18.75
CA ASN A 2 3.36 -3.44 17.82
C ASN A 2 4.06 -3.60 16.48
N ASP A 3 3.36 -4.17 15.49
CA ASP A 3 3.85 -4.32 14.12
C ASP A 3 4.18 -2.94 13.52
N PRO A 4 5.37 -2.73 12.91
CA PRO A 4 5.68 -1.52 12.15
C PRO A 4 4.61 -1.13 11.14
N ILE A 5 3.91 -2.10 10.55
CA ILE A 5 2.80 -1.90 9.61
C ILE A 5 1.59 -1.28 10.32
N ASP A 6 1.19 -1.81 11.47
CA ASP A 6 0.06 -1.27 12.25
C ASP A 6 0.34 0.17 12.70
N ARG A 7 1.58 0.48 13.08
CA ARG A 7 1.99 1.85 13.42
C ARG A 7 1.89 2.80 12.24
N LEU A 8 2.26 2.36 11.04
CA LEU A 8 2.16 3.17 9.83
C LEU A 8 0.69 3.41 9.45
N ILE A 9 -0.17 2.40 9.56
CA ILE A 9 -1.62 2.55 9.32
C ILE A 9 -2.22 3.59 10.27
N VAL A 10 -1.95 3.49 11.58
CA VAL A 10 -2.41 4.48 12.58
C VAL A 10 -1.86 5.88 12.29
N HIS A 11 -0.62 5.97 11.79
CA HIS A 11 -0.07 7.24 11.35
C HIS A 11 -0.84 7.82 10.17
N LEU A 12 -1.17 7.02 9.16
CA LEU A 12 -1.93 7.45 7.97
C LEU A 12 -3.36 7.90 8.32
N GLU A 13 -4.00 7.29 9.32
CA GLU A 13 -5.32 7.68 9.81
C GLU A 13 -5.36 9.15 10.28
N SER A 14 -4.25 9.65 10.82
CA SER A 14 -4.15 10.97 11.45
C SER A 14 -3.23 11.96 10.72
N ALA A 15 -2.45 11.48 9.74
CA ALA A 15 -1.48 12.29 9.02
C ALA A 15 -2.16 13.42 8.22
N PRO A 16 -1.55 14.61 8.17
CA PRO A 16 -1.92 15.59 7.16
C PRO A 16 -1.59 15.05 5.76
N ALA A 17 -2.36 15.47 4.76
CA ALA A 17 -2.09 15.08 3.39
C ALA A 17 -0.72 15.58 2.93
N GLY A 18 -0.05 14.77 2.11
CA GLY A 18 0.92 15.25 1.14
C GLY A 18 2.28 15.69 1.66
N SER A 19 3.11 14.72 2.03
CA SER A 19 4.55 14.92 1.97
C SER A 19 5.22 13.86 1.08
N PRO A 20 6.25 14.24 0.29
CA PRO A 20 7.06 13.28 -0.44
C PRO A 20 7.67 12.20 0.47
N GLU A 21 8.03 12.55 1.70
CA GLU A 21 8.55 11.61 2.69
C GLU A 21 7.50 10.54 3.02
N LEU A 22 6.24 10.92 3.19
CA LEU A 22 5.15 9.98 3.47
C LEU A 22 4.90 9.06 2.28
N SER A 23 4.93 9.59 1.05
CA SER A 23 4.84 8.77 -0.16
C SER A 23 5.96 7.72 -0.22
N ARG A 24 7.19 8.10 0.16
CA ARG A 24 8.33 7.18 0.23
C ARG A 24 8.11 6.10 1.29
N ASP A 25 7.69 6.47 2.49
CA ASP A 25 7.48 5.53 3.60
C ASP A 25 6.39 4.50 3.27
N ILE A 26 5.30 4.93 2.62
CA ILE A 26 4.24 4.05 2.11
C ILE A 26 4.80 3.05 1.10
N LEU A 27 5.53 3.53 0.09
CA LEU A 27 6.10 2.64 -0.93
C LEU A 27 7.09 1.64 -0.32
N MET A 28 7.95 2.09 0.60
CA MET A 28 8.88 1.20 1.30
C MET A 28 8.14 0.14 2.15
N ALA A 29 7.04 0.51 2.82
CA ALA A 29 6.22 -0.45 3.56
C ALA A 29 5.53 -1.49 2.66
N LEU A 30 5.27 -1.13 1.40
CA LEU A 30 4.77 -2.04 0.36
C LEU A 30 5.88 -2.87 -0.31
N GLY A 31 7.11 -2.78 0.19
CA GLY A 31 8.27 -3.52 -0.32
C GLY A 31 8.94 -2.88 -1.54
N TRP A 32 8.54 -1.66 -1.94
CA TRP A 32 9.14 -0.98 -3.07
C TRP A 32 10.54 -0.47 -2.71
N ARG A 33 11.44 -0.52 -3.68
CA ARG A 33 12.84 -0.10 -3.52
C ARG A 33 13.21 0.94 -4.55
N TRP A 34 13.98 1.93 -4.10
CA TRP A 34 14.63 2.86 -5.00
C TRP A 34 15.99 2.31 -5.42
N GLU A 35 16.22 2.23 -6.73
CA GLU A 35 17.48 1.82 -7.33
C GLU A 35 18.01 2.96 -8.21
N CYS A 36 19.25 3.38 -7.97
CA CYS A 36 19.93 4.38 -8.80
C CYS A 36 20.61 3.72 -10.00
N ILE A 37 19.84 3.15 -10.95
CA ILE A 37 20.42 2.51 -12.14
C ILE A 37 19.64 2.90 -13.41
N GLY A 38 20.35 3.46 -14.39
CA GLY A 38 19.98 3.43 -15.80
C GLY A 38 18.81 4.27 -16.30
N CYS A 39 18.00 4.90 -15.44
CA CYS A 39 16.89 5.76 -15.90
C CYS A 39 17.37 7.19 -16.24
N PRO A 40 16.99 7.75 -17.40
CA PRO A 40 17.16 9.18 -17.68
C PRO A 40 16.17 9.96 -16.80
N GLY A 41 16.61 10.46 -15.64
CA GLY A 41 15.76 11.28 -14.76
C GLY A 41 15.92 11.10 -13.24
N GLY A 42 16.85 10.27 -12.76
CA GLY A 42 17.25 10.30 -11.35
C GLY A 42 17.11 9.01 -10.55
N GLY A 43 16.50 7.96 -11.10
CA GLY A 43 16.45 6.62 -10.49
C GLY A 43 15.19 5.85 -10.88
N MET A 44 15.07 4.63 -10.35
CA MET A 44 14.03 3.67 -10.70
C MET A 44 13.38 3.16 -9.41
N TRP A 45 12.05 3.13 -9.35
CA TRP A 45 11.32 2.42 -8.31
C TRP A 45 11.03 1.00 -8.78
N LYS A 46 11.39 0.03 -7.96
CA LYS A 46 11.11 -1.39 -8.18
C LYS A 46 10.03 -1.82 -7.22
N ASP A 47 8.90 -2.30 -7.73
CA ASP A 47 7.87 -2.92 -6.90
C ASP A 47 8.28 -4.36 -6.49
N SER A 48 7.48 -4.97 -5.63
CA SER A 48 7.70 -6.34 -5.15
C SER A 48 7.56 -7.43 -6.21
N ARG A 49 6.95 -7.12 -7.36
CA ARG A 49 6.81 -7.99 -8.53
C ARG A 49 7.95 -7.78 -9.53
N GLN A 50 8.94 -6.96 -9.17
CA GLN A 50 10.05 -6.54 -10.03
C GLN A 50 9.62 -5.69 -11.25
N THR A 51 8.44 -5.06 -11.18
CA THR A 51 8.05 -4.02 -12.13
C THR A 51 8.86 -2.77 -11.84
N PHE A 52 9.42 -2.18 -12.89
CA PHE A 52 10.28 -1.02 -12.81
C PHE A 52 9.56 0.24 -13.28
N HIS A 53 9.61 1.28 -12.46
CA HIS A 53 9.05 2.59 -12.75
C HIS A 53 10.19 3.62 -12.80
N CYS A 54 10.61 4.00 -14.01
CA CYS A 54 11.52 5.14 -14.20
C CYS A 54 10.73 6.44 -14.00
N GLY A 55 11.17 7.29 -13.07
CA GLY A 55 10.54 8.59 -12.87
C GLY A 55 10.65 9.12 -11.44
N PRO A 56 10.07 10.31 -11.18
CA PRO A 56 9.99 10.85 -9.82
C PRO A 56 9.17 9.94 -8.91
N LEU A 57 9.40 10.06 -7.60
CA LEU A 57 8.62 9.37 -6.57
C LEU A 57 7.10 9.53 -6.84
N PRO A 58 6.35 8.43 -6.97
CA PRO A 58 4.90 8.49 -7.06
C PRO A 58 4.32 9.20 -5.84
N ALA A 59 3.56 10.27 -6.06
CA ALA A 59 2.94 11.07 -5.00
C ALA A 59 1.67 10.38 -4.45
N VAL A 60 1.83 9.15 -3.93
CA VAL A 60 0.74 8.28 -3.46
C VAL A 60 0.01 8.84 -2.24
N SER A 61 0.68 9.67 -1.43
CA SER A 61 0.03 10.38 -0.31
C SER A 61 -0.82 11.58 -0.74
N GLU A 62 -0.76 11.98 -2.02
CA GLU A 62 -1.37 13.21 -2.55
C GLU A 62 -2.39 12.94 -3.66
N ARG A 63 -2.11 11.94 -4.51
CA ARG A 63 -2.87 11.69 -5.73
C ARG A 63 -3.65 10.39 -5.63
N THR A 64 -4.97 10.50 -5.73
CA THR A 64 -5.90 9.37 -5.67
C THR A 64 -5.57 8.30 -6.71
N GLU A 65 -5.22 8.69 -7.94
CA GLU A 65 -4.89 7.74 -9.01
C GLU A 65 -3.61 6.97 -8.70
N ALA A 66 -2.61 7.64 -8.11
CA ALA A 66 -1.36 7.00 -7.72
C ALA A 66 -1.58 6.04 -6.54
N ALA A 67 -2.35 6.44 -5.53
CA ALA A 67 -2.72 5.58 -4.41
C ALA A 67 -3.54 4.37 -4.85
N ARG A 68 -4.51 4.57 -5.76
CA ARG A 68 -5.35 3.49 -6.32
C ARG A 68 -4.52 2.46 -7.08
N ALA A 69 -3.45 2.88 -7.76
CA ALA A 69 -2.56 1.99 -8.51
C ALA A 69 -1.78 1.02 -7.60
N LEU A 70 -1.68 1.30 -6.29
CA LEU A 70 -1.09 0.38 -5.32
C LEU A 70 -1.97 -0.84 -5.04
N ILE A 71 -3.26 -0.74 -5.32
CA ILE A 71 -4.24 -1.81 -5.11
C ILE A 71 -4.42 -2.56 -6.43
N PRO A 72 -4.32 -3.90 -6.46
CA PRO A 72 -4.51 -4.67 -7.69
C PRO A 72 -5.85 -4.37 -8.37
N GLU A 73 -5.88 -4.33 -9.71
CA GLU A 73 -7.08 -3.99 -10.47
C GLU A 73 -8.24 -4.99 -10.27
N ASN A 74 -7.93 -6.23 -9.91
CA ASN A 74 -8.90 -7.29 -9.64
C ASN A 74 -9.54 -7.21 -8.24
N ILE A 75 -9.15 -6.23 -7.41
CA ILE A 75 -9.77 -5.96 -6.11
C ILE A 75 -10.85 -4.90 -6.30
N PHE A 76 -12.07 -5.22 -5.89
CA PHE A 76 -13.17 -4.26 -5.86
C PHE A 76 -13.01 -3.35 -4.64
N ILE A 77 -13.22 -2.05 -4.85
CA ILE A 77 -13.06 -1.00 -3.85
C ILE A 77 -14.38 -0.26 -3.69
N ALA A 78 -14.89 -0.21 -2.47
CA ALA A 78 -15.93 0.73 -2.08
C ALA A 78 -15.29 1.91 -1.35
N VAL A 79 -15.68 3.13 -1.72
CA VAL A 79 -15.18 4.37 -1.13
C VAL A 79 -16.36 5.14 -0.57
N HIS A 80 -16.26 5.53 0.70
CA HIS A 80 -17.28 6.29 1.40
C HIS A 80 -16.65 7.55 1.99
N GLU A 81 -17.18 8.71 1.62
CA GLU A 81 -16.87 9.97 2.30
C GLU A 81 -17.83 10.09 3.49
N GLU A 82 -17.33 9.90 4.71
CA GLU A 82 -18.14 10.06 5.93
C GLU A 82 -18.28 11.53 6.31
N THR A 83 -17.17 12.27 6.22
CA THR A 83 -17.09 13.71 6.45
C THR A 83 -15.99 14.32 5.58
N GLN A 84 -15.90 15.66 5.55
CA GLN A 84 -14.89 16.40 4.80
C GLN A 84 -13.44 15.96 5.12
N ASP A 85 -13.18 15.47 6.33
CA ASP A 85 -11.87 15.02 6.81
C ASP A 85 -11.88 13.53 7.20
N ARG A 86 -12.79 12.74 6.64
CA ARG A 86 -12.90 11.31 6.95
C ARG A 86 -13.39 10.51 5.75
N TRP A 87 -12.46 9.75 5.20
CA TRP A 87 -12.67 8.84 4.08
C TRP A 87 -12.51 7.41 4.57
N GLU A 88 -13.50 6.58 4.26
CA GLU A 88 -13.45 5.14 4.47
C GLU A 88 -13.26 4.42 3.13
N VAL A 89 -12.35 3.47 3.11
CA VAL A 89 -12.09 2.58 1.98
C VAL A 89 -12.30 1.16 2.45
N GLN A 90 -13.13 0.42 1.71
CA GLN A 90 -13.35 -1.01 1.90
C GLN A 90 -12.83 -1.78 0.68
N LEU A 91 -11.90 -2.71 0.89
CA LEU A 91 -11.44 -3.63 -0.15
C LEU A 91 -12.18 -4.94 -0.02
N HIS A 92 -12.84 -5.34 -1.10
CA HIS A 92 -13.49 -6.64 -1.18
C HIS A 92 -12.45 -7.66 -1.59
N THR A 93 -12.12 -8.54 -0.66
CA THR A 93 -11.03 -9.49 -0.84
C THR A 93 -11.48 -10.80 -1.52
N HIS A 94 -12.76 -10.93 -1.89
CA HIS A 94 -13.23 -12.04 -2.72
C HIS A 94 -12.86 -11.85 -4.20
N PRO A 95 -12.32 -12.87 -4.91
CA PRO A 95 -12.14 -14.26 -4.52
C PRO A 95 -10.65 -14.57 -4.28
N LEU A 96 -10.02 -13.94 -3.29
CA LEU A 96 -8.67 -14.32 -2.88
C LEU A 96 -8.81 -15.66 -2.12
N LYS A 97 -8.44 -16.75 -2.79
CA LYS A 97 -8.66 -18.16 -2.39
C LYS A 97 -8.15 -18.55 -0.98
N ASN A 98 -7.41 -17.68 -0.31
CA ASN A 98 -6.74 -17.97 0.97
C ASN A 98 -7.33 -17.22 2.18
N LEU A 99 -8.44 -16.48 2.02
CA LEU A 99 -9.07 -15.75 3.12
C LEU A 99 -10.23 -16.49 3.79
N SER A 100 -10.43 -17.78 3.47
CA SER A 100 -11.47 -18.62 4.11
C SER A 100 -11.36 -18.73 5.63
N ASP A 101 -10.20 -18.36 6.20
CA ASP A 101 -9.93 -18.42 7.63
C ASP A 101 -10.26 -17.11 8.37
N TYR A 102 -10.60 -16.04 7.65
CA TYR A 102 -11.00 -14.75 8.24
C TYR A 102 -12.50 -14.52 8.05
N ASN A 103 -13.22 -14.32 9.17
CA ASN A 103 -14.66 -14.05 9.19
C ASN A 103 -15.06 -12.71 8.55
N ASP A 104 -14.09 -11.88 8.15
CA ASP A 104 -14.35 -10.58 7.53
C ASP A 104 -13.86 -10.59 6.07
N PRO A 105 -14.76 -10.56 5.08
CA PRO A 105 -14.38 -10.55 3.66
C PRO A 105 -13.87 -9.17 3.20
N PHE A 106 -13.78 -8.20 4.11
CA PHE A 106 -13.42 -6.83 3.81
C PHE A 106 -12.17 -6.38 4.57
N ILE A 107 -11.37 -5.56 3.90
CA ILE A 107 -10.35 -4.74 4.56
C ILE A 107 -10.90 -3.32 4.61
N THR A 108 -11.24 -2.86 5.81
CA THR A 108 -11.68 -1.48 6.03
C THR A 108 -10.54 -0.65 6.60
N THR A 109 -10.35 0.54 6.03
CA THR A 109 -9.40 1.55 6.50
C THR A 109 -10.00 2.94 6.41
N VAL A 110 -9.64 3.81 7.34
CA VAL A 110 -10.08 5.20 7.37
C VAL A 110 -8.88 6.14 7.31
N ALA A 111 -9.04 7.32 6.72
CA ALA A 111 -8.03 8.38 6.80
C ALA A 111 -8.64 9.76 6.54
N ARG A 112 -7.85 10.81 6.77
CA ARG A 112 -8.28 12.20 6.52
C ARG A 112 -8.50 12.53 5.06
N THR A 113 -7.81 11.85 4.16
CA THR A 113 -7.94 12.03 2.72
C THR A 113 -8.04 10.70 2.01
N LEU A 114 -8.72 10.70 0.86
CA LEU A 114 -8.88 9.53 0.02
C LEU A 114 -7.54 8.84 -0.37
N PRO A 115 -6.48 9.57 -0.79
CA PRO A 115 -5.20 8.93 -1.10
C PRO A 115 -4.60 8.20 0.10
N LEU A 116 -4.69 8.76 1.31
CA LEU A 116 -4.17 8.13 2.52
C LEU A 116 -4.98 6.89 2.91
N ALA A 117 -6.31 6.93 2.77
CA ALA A 117 -7.18 5.78 3.03
C ALA A 117 -6.87 4.64 2.05
N LEU A 118 -6.66 4.95 0.76
CA LEU A 118 -6.23 3.97 -0.25
C LEU A 118 -4.84 3.39 0.06
N CYS A 119 -3.89 4.21 0.52
CA CYS A 119 -2.56 3.75 0.91
C CYS A 119 -2.61 2.82 2.13
N ALA A 120 -3.39 3.18 3.16
CA ALA A 120 -3.61 2.34 4.33
C ALA A 120 -4.26 0.99 3.93
N ALA A 121 -5.26 1.04 3.05
CA ALA A 121 -5.89 -0.15 2.50
C ALA A 121 -4.90 -1.05 1.74
N ALA A 122 -4.04 -0.46 0.91
CA ALA A 122 -3.01 -1.17 0.17
C ALA A 122 -2.00 -1.84 1.12
N ILE A 123 -1.52 -1.11 2.14
CA ILE A 123 -0.58 -1.64 3.13
C ILE A 123 -1.20 -2.82 3.89
N ARG A 124 -2.46 -2.67 4.32
CA ARG A 124 -3.17 -3.73 5.03
C ARG A 124 -3.42 -4.94 4.13
N LEU A 125 -3.78 -4.73 2.86
CA LEU A 125 -3.86 -5.79 1.87
C LEU A 125 -2.53 -6.53 1.71
N HIS A 126 -1.42 -5.79 1.59
CA HIS A 126 -0.09 -6.37 1.47
C HIS A 126 0.31 -7.18 2.71
N SER A 127 -0.04 -6.74 3.93
CA SER A 127 0.27 -7.50 5.14
C SER A 127 -0.53 -8.80 5.26
N PHE A 128 -1.80 -8.81 4.80
CA PHE A 128 -2.63 -10.02 4.78
C PHE A 128 -2.06 -11.13 3.89
N PHE A 129 -1.43 -10.78 2.77
CA PHE A 129 -0.89 -11.79 1.84
C PHE A 129 0.48 -12.33 2.24
N GLY A 130 1.12 -11.80 3.28
CA GLY A 130 2.38 -12.32 3.83
C GLY A 130 3.61 -12.32 2.90
N GLU A 131 3.43 -12.15 1.59
CA GLU A 131 4.45 -12.35 0.57
C GLU A 131 4.29 -11.36 -0.56
N PHE A 132 4.75 -10.12 -0.35
CA PHE A 132 5.24 -9.28 -1.46
C PHE A 132 6.36 -8.36 -0.95
N GLY A 133 7.29 -8.91 -0.17
CA GLY A 133 8.55 -8.24 0.14
C GLY A 133 8.75 -7.91 1.61
N THR A 134 9.16 -8.91 2.39
CA THR A 134 10.34 -8.70 3.25
C THR A 134 11.56 -9.03 2.42
N PRO A 135 12.34 -8.03 1.97
CA PRO A 135 13.62 -8.32 1.38
C PRO A 135 14.52 -8.88 2.48
N GLY A 136 14.86 -10.16 2.37
CA GLY A 136 15.68 -10.89 3.34
C GLY A 136 14.99 -12.09 3.99
N THR A 137 13.72 -12.38 3.69
CA THR A 137 13.15 -13.70 3.98
C THR A 137 13.34 -14.56 2.75
N GLU A 138 14.44 -15.31 2.72
CA GLU A 138 14.62 -16.43 1.80
C GLU A 138 13.41 -17.35 1.97
N LEU A 139 12.56 -17.44 0.95
CA LEU A 139 11.61 -18.53 0.80
C LEU A 139 12.45 -19.81 0.83
N GLY A 140 12.26 -20.59 1.89
CA GLY A 140 13.16 -21.67 2.27
C GLY A 140 13.58 -22.53 1.10
N GLU A 141 14.90 -22.71 0.97
CA GLU A 141 15.41 -23.99 0.52
C GLU A 141 14.89 -25.04 1.51
N SER A 142 13.91 -25.81 1.07
CA SER A 142 13.54 -27.08 1.67
C SER A 142 13.17 -28.00 0.53
N GLN A 143 14.20 -28.55 -0.11
CA GLN A 143 14.28 -29.97 -0.44
C GLN A 143 15.71 -30.46 -0.21
#